data_AF-A0A1I3BKQ4-F1
#
_entry.id   AF-A0A1I3BKQ4-F1
#
_cell.length_a   1.000
_cell.length_b   1.000
_cell.length_c   1.000
_cell.angle_alpha   90.00
_cell.angle_beta   90.00
_cell.angle_gamma   90.00
#
_symmetry.space_group_name_H-M   'P 1'
#
loop_
_entity.id
_entity.type
_entity.pdbx_description
1 polymer ?
#
loop_
_entity_poly.entity_id
_entity_poly.type
_entity_poly.pdbx_seq_one_letter_code
_entity_poly.pdbx_strand_id
1 'polypeptide(L)'
;MIDADEDHATLSLSGSENGFEVFVEIWPDSITIFAAGAHRHFETDCSTVPEIVSEAISMIHDLLGPGTRVIEYLAGGHPYRWKIEFLNSGNWVTVDRTRLFFYRYFSIRSRRVLSNSVLPMREREMN
;
A
#
# COMPACT_ATOMS: atom_id res chain seq x y z
N MET A 1 17.94 -32.32 4.45
CA MET A 1 16.68 -33.04 4.77
C MET A 1 15.94 -32.16 5.73
N ILE A 2 14.86 -31.57 5.21
CA ILE A 2 14.06 -30.43 5.70
C ILE A 2 14.90 -29.16 5.83
N ASP A 3 14.91 -28.37 4.75
CA ASP A 3 15.31 -26.96 4.79
C ASP A 3 14.46 -26.26 5.85
N ALA A 4 15.12 -25.48 6.72
CA ALA A 4 14.41 -24.63 7.65
C ALA A 4 13.61 -23.62 6.82
N ASP A 5 12.29 -23.84 6.73
CA ASP A 5 11.34 -22.82 6.30
C ASP A 5 11.68 -21.54 7.08
N GLU A 6 12.18 -20.53 6.39
CA GLU A 6 12.25 -19.18 6.95
C GLU A 6 10.83 -18.80 7.36
N ASP A 7 10.62 -18.34 8.60
CA ASP A 7 9.32 -17.88 9.14
C ASP A 7 8.87 -16.59 8.41
N HIS A 8 8.72 -16.66 7.09
CA HIS A 8 8.44 -15.57 6.18
C HIS A 8 7.34 -16.03 5.22
N ALA A 9 6.27 -15.25 5.15
CA ALA A 9 5.16 -15.49 4.24
C ALA A 9 4.94 -14.29 3.34
N THR A 10 4.69 -14.55 2.06
CA THR A 10 4.36 -13.51 1.08
C THR A 10 3.00 -13.77 0.46
N LEU A 11 2.24 -12.70 0.21
CA LEU A 11 0.96 -12.74 -0.49
C LEU A 11 0.93 -11.66 -1.57
N SER A 12 0.59 -12.05 -2.80
CA SER A 12 0.35 -11.14 -3.92
C SER A 12 -1.14 -11.17 -4.30
N LEU A 13 -1.74 -10.00 -4.41
CA LEU A 13 -3.14 -9.80 -4.76
C LEU A 13 -3.22 -8.88 -5.98
N SER A 14 -3.73 -9.40 -7.09
CA SER A 14 -3.90 -8.62 -8.31
C SER A 14 -4.94 -7.51 -8.14
N GLY A 15 -4.63 -6.33 -8.67
CA GLY A 15 -5.55 -5.20 -8.75
C GLY A 15 -6.53 -5.28 -9.92
N SER A 16 -7.22 -4.17 -10.17
CA SER A 16 -8.05 -3.99 -11.38
C SER A 16 -7.19 -3.60 -12.60
N GLU A 17 -7.79 -3.53 -13.79
CA GLU A 17 -7.10 -3.24 -15.07
C GLU A 17 -6.24 -1.95 -15.04
N ASN A 18 -6.72 -0.90 -14.37
CA ASN A 18 -6.00 0.38 -14.18
C ASN A 18 -5.51 0.59 -12.75
N GLY A 19 -5.45 -0.50 -11.99
CA GLY A 19 -5.15 -0.53 -10.59
C GLY A 19 -3.67 -0.78 -10.31
N PHE A 20 -3.42 -1.42 -9.18
CA PHE A 20 -2.10 -1.81 -8.73
C PHE A 20 -2.18 -3.13 -7.98
N GLU A 21 -1.11 -3.90 -8.07
CA GLU A 21 -0.92 -5.09 -7.23
C GLU A 21 -0.69 -4.65 -5.78
N VAL A 22 -1.32 -5.39 -4.87
CA VAL A 22 -1.05 -5.31 -3.43
C VAL A 22 -0.20 -6.51 -3.07
N PHE A 23 0.99 -6.26 -2.55
CA PHE A 23 1.92 -7.29 -2.13
C PHE A 23 2.17 -7.16 -0.63
N VAL A 24 2.18 -8.28 0.09
CA VAL A 24 2.31 -8.33 1.54
C VAL A 24 3.46 -9.27 1.88
N GLU A 25 4.40 -8.77 2.69
CA GLU A 25 5.47 -9.57 3.29
C GLU A 25 5.22 -9.63 4.81
N ILE A 26 5.28 -10.84 5.36
CA ILE A 26 5.07 -11.11 6.78
C ILE A 26 6.30 -11.81 7.31
N TRP A 27 6.96 -11.17 8.26
CA TRP A 27 8.08 -11.69 9.03
C TRP A 27 7.63 -11.97 10.47
N PRO A 28 8.44 -12.64 11.32
CA PRO A 28 8.05 -12.95 12.70
C PRO A 28 7.75 -11.72 13.55
N ASP A 29 8.39 -10.59 13.20
CA ASP A 29 8.38 -9.33 13.93
C ASP A 29 7.82 -8.15 13.12
N SER A 30 7.35 -8.37 11.89
CA SER A 30 6.82 -7.28 11.09
C SER A 30 5.90 -7.71 9.95
N ILE A 31 5.07 -6.77 9.52
CA ILE A 31 4.25 -6.88 8.31
C ILE A 31 4.54 -5.67 7.43
N THR A 32 4.85 -5.89 6.15
CA THR A 32 5.00 -4.81 5.17
C THR A 32 4.00 -4.98 4.05
N ILE A 33 3.19 -3.95 3.80
CA ILE A 33 2.23 -3.92 2.70
C ILE A 33 2.73 -2.95 1.64
N PHE A 34 2.87 -3.44 0.41
CA PHE A 34 3.27 -2.68 -0.76
C PHE A 34 2.05 -2.42 -1.67
N ALA A 35 2.01 -1.22 -2.24
CA ALA A 35 0.98 -0.77 -3.16
C ALA A 35 1.62 0.10 -4.27
N ALA A 36 1.81 -0.50 -5.45
CA ALA A 36 2.71 0.04 -6.47
C ALA A 36 4.12 0.28 -5.89
N GLY A 37 4.62 1.52 -5.86
CA GLY A 37 5.89 1.85 -5.22
C GLY A 37 5.77 2.48 -3.82
N ALA A 38 4.55 2.54 -3.27
CA ALA A 38 4.35 2.89 -1.86
C ALA A 38 4.42 1.64 -0.98
N HIS A 39 4.77 1.82 0.29
CA HIS A 39 4.71 0.74 1.28
C HIS A 39 4.40 1.28 2.66
N ARG A 40 3.72 0.47 3.47
CA ARG A 40 3.54 0.71 4.89
C ARG A 40 4.09 -0.46 5.68
N HIS A 41 4.94 -0.15 6.64
CA HIS A 41 5.56 -1.10 7.54
C HIS A 41 4.88 -1.04 8.91
N PHE A 42 4.59 -2.23 9.47
CA PHE A 42 4.07 -2.42 10.80
C PHE A 42 5.09 -3.27 11.57
N GLU A 43 5.63 -2.72 12.65
CA GLU A 43 6.50 -3.46 13.56
C GLU A 43 5.62 -4.14 14.60
N THR A 44 5.72 -5.47 14.73
CA THR A 44 4.90 -6.23 15.69
C THR A 44 5.66 -6.47 16.97
N ASP A 45 5.10 -6.02 18.09
CA ASP A 45 5.46 -6.55 19.40
C ASP A 45 4.46 -7.64 19.83
N CYS A 46 4.86 -8.54 20.73
CA CYS A 46 3.99 -9.65 21.16
C CYS A 46 2.67 -9.18 21.80
N SER A 47 2.58 -7.94 22.29
CA SER A 47 1.40 -7.38 22.93
C SER A 47 0.38 -6.79 21.94
N THR A 48 0.79 -6.44 20.73
CA THR A 48 -0.02 -5.69 19.76
C THR A 48 -0.35 -6.47 18.49
N VAL A 49 0.13 -7.72 18.37
CA VAL A 49 -0.07 -8.56 17.17
C VAL A 49 -1.52 -8.57 16.67
N PRO A 50 -2.56 -8.81 17.49
CA PRO A 50 -3.93 -8.85 16.99
C PRO A 50 -4.41 -7.52 16.39
N GLU A 51 -3.99 -6.40 16.99
CA GLU A 51 -4.37 -5.05 16.54
C GLU A 51 -3.66 -4.71 15.23
N ILE A 52 -2.37 -5.02 15.14
CA ILE A 52 -1.57 -4.80 13.93
C ILE A 52 -2.08 -5.65 12.77
N VAL A 53 -2.38 -6.93 13.01
CA VAL A 53 -2.94 -7.82 11.99
C VAL A 53 -4.30 -7.28 11.51
N SER A 54 -5.14 -6.81 12.43
CA SER A 54 -6.43 -6.20 12.08
C SER A 54 -6.28 -4.91 11.26
N GLU A 55 -5.30 -4.06 11.59
CA GLU A 55 -4.99 -2.85 10.83
C GLU A 55 -4.42 -3.19 9.44
N ALA A 56 -3.51 -4.18 9.36
CA ALA A 56 -2.94 -4.65 8.11
C ALA A 56 -4.01 -5.22 7.17
N ILE A 57 -4.88 -6.10 7.66
CA ILE A 57 -6.01 -6.64 6.89
C ILE A 57 -6.96 -5.52 6.44
N SER A 58 -7.27 -4.58 7.34
CA SER A 58 -8.08 -3.40 7.02
C SER A 58 -7.47 -2.58 5.89
N MET A 59 -6.15 -2.38 5.92
CA MET A 59 -5.42 -1.65 4.88
C MET A 59 -5.41 -2.42 3.55
N ILE A 60 -5.20 -3.74 3.56
CA ILE A 60 -5.28 -4.59 2.35
C ILE A 60 -6.67 -4.47 1.71
N HIS A 61 -7.73 -4.59 2.52
CA HIS A 61 -9.10 -4.45 2.04
C HIS A 61 -9.32 -3.08 1.41
N ASP A 62 -8.92 -2.01 2.10
CA ASP A 62 -9.09 -0.64 1.61
C ASP A 62 -8.29 -0.44 0.30
N LEU A 63 -7.06 -0.95 0.19
CA LEU A 63 -6.22 -0.86 -1.02
C LEU A 63 -6.80 -1.60 -2.23
N LEU A 64 -7.57 -2.67 -2.01
CA LEU A 64 -8.25 -3.41 -3.07
C LEU A 64 -9.61 -2.81 -3.45
N GLY A 65 -10.14 -1.90 -2.63
CA GLY A 65 -11.40 -1.21 -2.87
C GLY A 65 -11.26 0.14 -3.59
N PRO A 66 -12.38 0.71 -4.08
CA PRO A 66 -12.39 1.99 -4.78
C PRO A 66 -12.26 3.22 -3.86
N GLY A 67 -12.31 3.00 -2.53
CA GLY A 67 -12.09 4.03 -1.52
C GLY A 67 -10.63 4.44 -1.36
N THR A 68 -9.71 3.83 -2.11
CA THR A 68 -8.27 4.09 -2.04
C THR A 68 -7.69 4.33 -3.43
N ARG A 69 -6.75 5.28 -3.50
CA ARG A 69 -5.95 5.50 -4.70
C ARG A 69 -4.49 5.71 -4.37
N VAL A 70 -3.63 5.30 -5.29
CA VAL A 70 -2.20 5.62 -5.27
C VAL A 70 -1.93 6.69 -6.33
N ILE A 71 -1.37 7.82 -5.90
CA ILE A 71 -0.88 8.85 -6.83
C ILE A 71 0.61 8.64 -7.02
N GLU A 72 0.99 8.27 -8.23
CA GLU A 72 2.38 8.19 -8.66
C GLU A 72 2.79 9.50 -9.30
N TYR A 73 3.91 10.07 -8.83
CA TYR A 73 4.55 11.20 -9.46
C TYR A 73 5.75 10.72 -10.27
N LEU A 74 5.83 11.19 -11.50
CA LEU A 74 6.76 10.72 -12.52
C LEU A 74 7.75 11.83 -12.89
N ALA A 75 8.98 11.44 -13.19
CA ALA A 75 10.07 12.27 -13.67
C ALA A 75 10.60 11.67 -14.98
N GLY A 76 10.26 12.26 -16.12
CA GLY A 76 10.61 11.70 -17.43
C GLY A 76 10.05 10.28 -17.63
N GLY A 77 8.82 10.04 -17.16
CA GLY A 77 8.15 8.75 -17.25
C GLY A 77 8.48 7.75 -16.12
N HIS A 78 9.44 8.06 -15.24
CA HIS A 78 9.83 7.16 -14.15
C HIS A 78 9.25 7.61 -12.80
N PRO A 79 8.61 6.72 -12.03
CA PRO A 79 8.11 7.04 -10.69
C PRO A 79 9.23 7.49 -9.74
N TYR A 80 8.97 8.51 -8.94
CA TYR A 80 9.92 8.97 -7.91
C TYR A 80 9.26 9.33 -6.57
N ARG A 81 7.93 9.38 -6.53
CA ARG A 81 7.15 9.67 -5.32
C ARG A 81 5.78 9.04 -5.46
N TRP A 82 5.27 8.51 -4.35
CA TRP A 82 3.95 7.92 -4.23
C TRP A 82 3.20 8.58 -3.08
N LYS A 83 1.88 8.60 -3.20
CA LYS A 83 0.97 8.93 -2.11
C LYS A 83 -0.14 7.90 -2.08
N ILE A 84 -0.44 7.38 -0.90
CA ILE A 84 -1.67 6.62 -0.66
C ILE A 84 -2.70 7.62 -0.14
N GLU A 85 -3.85 7.68 -0.81
CA GLU A 85 -4.97 8.52 -0.40
C GLU A 85 -6.22 7.67 -0.18
N PHE A 86 -6.92 7.94 0.93
CA PHE A 86 -8.22 7.36 1.22
C PHE A 86 -9.34 8.39 1.01
N LEU A 87 -10.47 7.93 0.51
CA LEU A 87 -11.69 8.72 0.44
C LEU A 87 -12.34 8.75 1.81
N ASN A 88 -12.29 9.90 2.47
CA ASN A 88 -12.92 10.15 3.76
C ASN A 88 -13.88 11.33 3.65
N SER A 89 -15.17 11.11 3.95
CA SER A 89 -16.23 12.12 3.86
C SER A 89 -16.23 12.90 2.54
N GLY A 90 -16.06 12.18 1.42
CA GLY A 90 -16.00 12.76 0.06
C GLY A 90 -14.68 13.45 -0.30
N ASN A 91 -13.71 13.51 0.61
CA ASN A 91 -12.41 14.12 0.40
C ASN A 91 -11.29 13.08 0.36
N TRP A 92 -10.33 13.26 -0.54
CA TRP A 92 -9.14 12.42 -0.59
C TRP A 92 -8.11 12.91 0.43
N VAL A 93 -7.78 12.07 1.41
CA VAL A 93 -6.84 12.36 2.48
C VAL A 93 -5.58 11.51 2.28
N THR A 94 -4.42 12.15 2.19
CA THR A 94 -3.14 11.43 2.13
C THR A 94 -2.84 10.79 3.49
N VAL A 95 -2.69 9.47 3.51
CA VAL A 95 -2.30 8.72 4.70
C VAL A 95 -0.84 8.34 4.72
N ASP A 96 -0.24 8.19 3.55
CA ASP A 96 1.15 7.76 3.45
C ASP A 96 1.85 8.36 2.24
N ARG A 97 3.18 8.52 2.36
CA ARG A 97 4.04 9.14 1.35
C ARG A 97 5.38 8.41 1.28
N THR A 98 5.66 7.85 0.11
CA THR A 98 6.97 7.27 -0.20
C THR A 98 7.68 8.13 -1.24
N ARG A 99 8.98 8.36 -1.11
CA ARG A 99 9.76 9.18 -2.05
C ARG A 99 11.18 8.65 -2.21
N LEU A 100 11.66 8.65 -3.45
CA LEU A 100 13.07 8.42 -3.73
C LEU A 100 13.89 9.69 -3.50
N PHE A 101 15.04 9.55 -2.85
CA PHE A 101 16.00 10.64 -2.67
C PHE A 101 16.69 11.02 -3.99
N PHE A 102 17.00 10.03 -4.82
CA PHE A 102 17.66 10.21 -6.11
C PHE A 102 16.71 9.90 -7.26
N TYR A 103 16.48 10.88 -8.12
CA TYR A 103 15.65 10.77 -9.31
C TYR A 103 16.06 11.83 -10.33
N ARG A 104 15.59 11.70 -11.58
CA ARG A 104 15.91 12.64 -12.66
C ARG A 104 15.23 14.00 -12.44
N TYR A 105 15.86 14.86 -11.64
CA TYR A 105 15.23 16.09 -11.15
C TYR A 105 14.84 17.09 -12.26
N PHE A 106 15.59 17.11 -13.36
CA PHE A 106 15.35 18.06 -14.46
C PHE A 106 14.41 17.52 -15.56
N SER A 107 13.88 16.31 -15.40
CA SER A 107 12.93 15.76 -16.38
C SER A 107 11.52 16.33 -16.22
N ILE A 108 10.72 16.25 -17.29
CA ILE A 108 9.31 16.64 -17.30
C ILE A 108 8.55 15.90 -16.20
N ARG A 109 7.68 16.62 -15.49
CA ARG A 109 6.88 16.10 -14.38
C ARG A 109 5.50 15.70 -14.88
N SER A 110 5.05 14.52 -14.47
CA SER A 110 3.67 14.09 -14.67
C SER A 110 3.18 13.31 -13.45
N ARG A 111 1.90 12.93 -13.45
CA ARG A 111 1.31 12.07 -12.43
C ARG A 111 0.39 11.04 -13.06
N ARG A 112 0.30 9.88 -12.42
CA ARG A 112 -0.68 8.83 -12.71
C ARG A 112 -1.47 8.54 -11.44
N VAL A 113 -2.77 8.33 -11.57
CA VAL A 113 -3.64 7.91 -10.47
C VAL A 113 -4.01 6.47 -10.73
N LEU A 114 -3.72 5.60 -9.77
CA LEU A 114 -4.04 4.18 -9.80
C LEU A 114 -5.11 3.92 -8.75
N SER A 115 -6.10 3.10 -9.07
CA SER A 115 -7.18 2.74 -8.15
C SER A 115 -7.64 1.32 -8.42
N ASN A 116 -7.84 0.56 -7.36
CA ASN A 116 -8.47 -0.75 -7.46
C ASN A 116 -9.99 -0.66 -7.30
N SER A 117 -10.67 -1.73 -7.69
CA SER A 117 -12.12 -1.90 -7.54
C SER A 117 -12.47 -3.38 -7.43
N VAL A 118 -11.56 -4.16 -6.83
CA VAL A 118 -11.67 -5.62 -6.70
C VAL A 118 -12.60 -5.98 -5.54
N LEU A 119 -12.50 -5.24 -4.45
CA LEU A 119 -13.37 -5.36 -3.27
C LEU A 119 -14.34 -4.17 -3.19
N PRO A 120 -15.50 -4.33 -2.52
CA PRO A 120 -16.39 -3.21 -2.24
C PRO A 120 -15.70 -2.17 -1.35
N MET A 121 -16.20 -0.94 -1.38
CA MET A 121 -15.74 0.10 -0.46
C MET A 121 -16.18 -0.25 0.96
N ARG A 122 -15.26 -0.17 1.93
CA ARG A 122 -15.60 -0.27 3.35
C ARG A 122 -16.17 1.05 3.84
N GLU A 123 -17.29 0.99 4.57
CA GLU A 123 -17.75 2.14 5.35
C GLU A 123 -16.78 2.34 6.52
N ARG A 124 -16.08 3.49 6.54
CA ARG A 124 -15.25 3.84 7.69
C ARG A 124 -16.13 4.52 8.72
N GLU A 125 -16.36 3.84 9.84
CA GLU A 125 -16.97 4.47 11.00
C GLU A 125 -16.05 5.57 11.53
N MET A 126 -16.61 6.74 11.79
CA MET A 126 -15.89 7.87 12.38
C MET A 126 -15.55 7.51 13.84
N ASN A 127 -14.27 7.31 14.14
CA ASN A 127 -13.74 7.41 15.50
C ASN A 127 -13.04 8.75 15.67
#